data_AF-A0A8T7CWH0-F1
#
_entry.id   AF-A0A8T7CWH0-F1
#
_cell.length_a   1.000
_cell.length_b   1.000
_cell.length_c   1.000
_cell.angle_alpha   90.00
_cell.angle_beta   90.00
_cell.angle_gamma   90.00
#
_symmetry.space_group_name_H-M   'P 1'
#
loop_
_entity.id
_entity.type
_entity.pdbx_description
1 polymer ?
#
loop_
_entity_poly.entity_id
_entity_poly.type
_entity_poly.pdbx_seq_one_letter_code
_entity_poly.pdbx_strand_id
1 'polypeptide(L)'
;MNRNYAANRLCQVDIADNYDHKHQILSPEDSSRGLSKMSVDIMKSFFRKLATQGVTFSTDRFRTIKATYYRQALDFVEMFEADAIMNGFNYDRHAEEQAVELFASNIVEAGQVFLDKPNQQPFIAPWNRVLNAMPDILEALYDAVEEDWQEFGGRTEGLSVDWHE
;
A
#
# COMPACT_ATOMS: atom_id res chain seq x y z
N MET A 1 -14.55 19.27 11.09
CA MET A 1 -15.30 18.13 11.66
C MET A 1 -14.54 16.85 11.30
N ASN A 2 -13.69 16.35 12.20
CA ASN A 2 -12.92 15.13 11.97
C ASN A 2 -13.88 13.94 11.92
N ARG A 3 -14.13 13.41 10.72
CA ARG A 3 -14.89 12.17 10.53
C ARG A 3 -13.97 10.97 10.77
N ASN A 4 -13.45 10.87 12.00
CA ASN A 4 -12.71 9.69 12.45
C ASN A 4 -13.77 8.63 12.77
N TYR A 5 -13.76 7.50 12.06
CA TYR A 5 -14.42 6.31 12.58
C TYR A 5 -13.67 5.91 13.85
N ALA A 6 -14.40 5.77 14.96
CA ALA A 6 -13.81 5.24 16.18
C ALA A 6 -13.30 3.82 15.90
N ALA A 7 -12.17 3.42 16.49
CA ALA A 7 -11.55 2.12 16.22
C ALA A 7 -12.51 0.94 16.46
N ASN A 8 -13.44 1.08 17.42
CA ASN A 8 -14.51 0.12 17.69
C ASN A 8 -15.60 0.01 16.60
N ARG A 9 -15.53 0.81 15.53
CA ARG A 9 -16.38 0.72 14.34
C ARG A 9 -15.63 0.18 13.12
N LEU A 10 -14.37 -0.20 13.28
CA LEU A 10 -13.58 -0.89 12.28
C LEU A 10 -13.49 -2.36 12.67
N CYS A 11 -13.67 -3.24 11.70
CA CYS A 11 -13.41 -4.66 11.86
C CYS A 11 -12.59 -5.16 10.67
N GLN A 12 -11.77 -6.16 10.92
CA GLN A 12 -11.07 -6.95 9.90
C GLN A 12 -11.61 -8.37 10.05
N VAL A 13 -12.01 -8.97 8.95
CA VAL A 13 -12.54 -10.33 8.89
C VAL A 13 -11.64 -11.11 7.95
N ASP A 14 -11.31 -12.33 8.34
CA ASP A 14 -10.56 -13.23 7.47
C ASP A 14 -11.47 -13.74 6.35
N ILE A 15 -10.94 -13.76 5.13
CA ILE A 15 -11.72 -14.08 3.92
C ILE A 15 -11.27 -15.40 3.27
N ALA A 16 -10.09 -15.91 3.60
CA ALA A 16 -9.56 -17.15 3.04
C ALA A 16 -8.41 -17.69 3.90
N ASP A 17 -8.35 -19.02 4.06
CA ASP A 17 -7.25 -19.69 4.78
C ASP A 17 -5.89 -19.42 4.13
N ASN A 18 -5.85 -19.44 2.79
CA ASN A 18 -4.67 -19.16 1.99
C ASN A 18 -5.00 -18.09 0.95
N TYR A 19 -4.25 -17.00 0.97
CA TYR A 19 -4.32 -15.94 -0.02
C TYR A 19 -3.06 -15.96 -0.90
N ASP A 20 -3.23 -16.28 -2.19
CA ASP A 20 -2.15 -16.16 -3.17
C ASP A 20 -1.85 -14.67 -3.39
N HIS A 21 -0.71 -14.23 -2.88
CA HIS A 21 -0.31 -12.83 -2.96
C HIS A 21 0.38 -12.58 -4.29
N LYS A 22 -0.21 -11.68 -5.07
CA LYS A 22 0.37 -11.27 -6.35
C LYS A 22 1.67 -10.49 -6.12
N HIS A 23 2.81 -11.17 -6.24
CA HIS A 23 4.12 -10.53 -6.18
C HIS A 23 4.24 -9.41 -7.22
N GLN A 24 4.71 -8.25 -6.77
CA GLN A 24 5.02 -7.10 -7.62
C GLN A 24 6.52 -6.87 -7.63
N ILE A 25 7.06 -6.50 -8.78
CA ILE A 25 8.46 -6.14 -8.92
C ILE A 25 8.74 -4.78 -8.25
N LEU A 26 9.96 -4.60 -7.75
CA LEU A 26 10.39 -3.36 -7.10
C LEU A 26 10.29 -2.13 -8.02
N SER A 27 10.70 -2.29 -9.29
CA SER A 27 10.78 -1.22 -10.32
C SER A 27 11.69 -0.05 -9.93
N PRO A 28 12.99 -0.26 -9.67
CA PRO A 28 13.91 0.81 -9.27
C PRO A 28 14.15 1.85 -10.38
N GLU A 29 14.05 1.46 -11.65
CA GLU A 29 14.28 2.36 -12.80
C GLU A 29 13.02 3.11 -13.26
N ASP A 30 11.83 2.72 -12.77
CA ASP A 30 10.56 3.28 -13.22
C ASP A 30 9.59 3.48 -12.04
N SER A 31 9.53 4.71 -11.52
CA SER A 31 8.62 5.11 -10.44
C SER A 31 7.14 5.10 -10.84
N SER A 32 6.81 4.82 -12.10
CA SER A 32 5.44 4.66 -12.59
C SER A 32 4.95 3.21 -12.60
N ARG A 33 5.76 2.24 -12.10
CA ARG A 33 5.39 0.83 -12.04
C ARG A 33 5.75 0.16 -10.71
N GLY A 34 5.20 -1.03 -10.52
CA GLY A 34 5.51 -1.92 -9.39
C GLY A 34 5.38 -1.28 -8.01
N LEU A 35 6.22 -1.76 -7.09
CA LEU A 35 6.24 -1.28 -5.71
C LEU A 35 6.69 0.19 -5.60
N SER A 36 7.56 0.65 -6.50
CA SER A 36 7.98 2.04 -6.56
C SER A 36 6.79 2.98 -6.73
N LYS A 37 5.95 2.76 -7.74
CA LYS A 37 4.70 3.54 -7.93
C LYS A 37 3.78 3.47 -6.72
N MET A 38 3.58 2.28 -6.16
CA MET A 38 2.72 2.10 -4.99
C MET A 38 3.20 2.94 -3.81
N SER A 39 4.51 2.93 -3.53
CA SER A 39 5.09 3.73 -2.45
C SER A 39 4.91 5.24 -2.69
N VAL A 40 5.10 5.72 -3.93
CA VAL A 40 4.88 7.12 -4.31
C VAL A 40 3.41 7.51 -4.11
N ASP A 41 2.46 6.68 -4.52
CA ASP A 41 1.02 6.92 -4.39
C ASP A 41 0.57 6.93 -2.91
N ILE A 42 1.14 6.05 -2.08
CA ILE A 42 0.92 6.01 -0.63
C ILE A 42 1.45 7.30 0.01
N MET A 43 2.69 7.71 -0.28
CA MET A 43 3.29 8.93 0.26
C MET A 43 2.49 10.19 -0.10
N LYS A 44 2.06 10.32 -1.37
CA LYS A 44 1.17 11.41 -1.81
C LYS A 44 -0.13 11.44 -1.01
N SER A 45 -0.70 10.27 -0.74
CA SER A 45 -1.95 10.15 0.05
C SER A 45 -1.75 10.57 1.50
N PHE A 46 -0.64 10.17 2.14
CA PHE A 46 -0.27 10.63 3.48
C PHE A 46 -0.08 12.14 3.55
N PHE A 47 0.69 12.74 2.63
CA PHE A 47 0.94 14.17 2.62
C PHE A 47 -0.35 14.97 2.45
N ARG A 48 -1.21 14.58 1.52
CA ARG A 48 -2.54 15.21 1.35
C ARG A 48 -3.38 15.08 2.61
N LYS A 49 -3.44 13.89 3.21
CA LYS A 49 -4.26 13.67 4.40
C LYS A 49 -3.79 14.56 5.56
N LEU A 50 -2.49 14.59 5.82
CA LEU A 50 -1.91 15.44 6.86
C LEU A 50 -2.11 16.93 6.55
N ALA A 51 -1.98 17.34 5.29
CA ALA A 51 -2.25 18.73 4.90
C ALA A 51 -3.70 19.15 5.18
N THR A 52 -4.68 18.27 4.94
CA THR A 52 -6.09 18.55 5.33
C THR A 52 -6.29 18.68 6.84
N GLN A 53 -5.33 18.23 7.65
CA GLN A 53 -5.31 18.37 9.11
C GLN A 53 -4.48 19.58 9.58
N GLY A 54 -4.02 20.44 8.66
CA GLY A 54 -3.27 21.65 8.96
C GLY A 54 -1.74 21.46 8.98
N VAL A 55 -1.24 20.29 8.60
CA VAL A 55 0.20 20.02 8.53
C VAL A 55 0.81 20.68 7.30
N THR A 56 1.79 21.56 7.49
CA THR A 56 2.49 22.24 6.39
C THR A 56 3.66 21.43 5.88
N PHE A 57 3.85 21.36 4.57
CA PHE A 57 4.97 20.65 3.96
C PHE A 57 5.88 21.62 3.20
N SER A 58 7.17 21.30 3.23
CA SER A 58 8.24 22.01 2.53
C SER A 58 9.29 21.01 2.06
N THR A 59 10.14 21.41 1.12
CA THR A 59 11.23 20.58 0.62
C THR A 59 12.13 20.07 1.75
N ASP A 60 12.47 20.92 2.73
CA ASP A 60 13.31 20.53 3.86
C ASP A 60 12.61 19.53 4.77
N ARG A 61 11.29 19.67 4.96
CA ARG A 61 10.51 18.69 5.73
C ARG A 61 10.55 17.31 5.06
N PHE A 62 10.45 17.23 3.73
CA PHE A 62 10.57 15.95 3.02
C PHE A 62 11.97 15.33 3.14
N ARG A 63 13.03 16.14 3.11
CA ARG A 63 14.40 15.66 3.35
C ARG A 63 14.57 15.07 4.75
N THR A 64 14.00 15.73 5.76
CA THR A 64 14.01 15.20 7.13
C THR A 64 13.23 13.88 7.23
N ILE A 65 12.04 13.80 6.63
CA ILE A 65 11.26 12.55 6.61
C ILE A 65 12.03 11.43 5.91
N LYS A 66 12.66 11.70 4.76
CA LYS A 66 13.53 10.75 4.07
C LYS A 66 14.63 10.22 4.99
N ALA A 67 15.35 11.11 5.67
CA ALA A 67 16.46 10.71 6.55
C ALA A 67 15.98 9.88 7.75
N THR A 68 14.85 10.26 8.36
CA THR A 68 14.26 9.49 9.47
C THR A 68 13.77 8.13 9.01
N TYR A 69 13.06 8.06 7.89
CA TYR A 69 12.61 6.80 7.29
C TYR A 69 13.81 5.89 6.99
N TYR A 70 14.83 6.41 6.30
CA TYR A 70 15.99 5.63 5.90
C TYR A 70 16.68 4.99 7.10
N ARG A 71 16.92 5.76 8.16
CA ARG A 71 17.53 5.25 9.39
C ARG A 71 16.67 4.15 10.03
N GLN A 72 15.38 4.41 10.22
CA GLN A 72 14.49 3.45 10.87
C GLN A 72 14.28 2.18 10.03
N ALA A 73 14.27 2.30 8.72
CA ALA A 73 14.14 1.17 7.81
C ALA A 73 15.39 0.28 7.85
N LEU A 74 16.60 0.85 7.95
CA LEU A 74 17.82 0.06 8.14
C LEU A 74 17.82 -0.70 9.48
N ASP A 75 17.32 -0.08 10.55
CA ASP A 75 17.17 -0.78 11.84
C ASP A 75 16.20 -1.98 11.69
N PHE A 76 15.15 -1.85 10.88
CA PHE A 76 14.24 -2.97 10.59
C PHE A 76 14.87 -4.04 9.69
N VAL A 77 15.68 -3.68 8.71
CA VAL A 77 16.41 -4.65 7.87
C VAL A 77 17.28 -5.55 8.74
N GLU A 78 17.98 -4.99 9.73
CA GLU A 78 18.78 -5.78 10.68
C GLU A 78 17.92 -6.68 11.57
N MET A 79 16.79 -6.16 12.07
CA MET A 79 15.86 -6.95 12.90
C MET A 79 15.27 -8.13 12.11
N PHE A 80 14.84 -7.91 10.86
CA PHE A 80 14.24 -8.95 10.03
C PHE A 80 15.28 -9.94 9.49
N GLU A 81 16.53 -9.51 9.28
CA GLU A 81 17.64 -10.44 9.01
C GLU A 81 17.82 -11.42 10.17
N ALA A 82 17.83 -10.92 11.41
CA ALA A 82 17.96 -11.77 12.60
C ALA A 82 16.78 -12.75 12.74
N ASP A 83 15.56 -12.30 12.46
CA ASP A 83 14.35 -13.13 12.48
C ASP A 83 14.39 -14.21 11.39
N ALA A 84 14.78 -13.84 10.17
CA ALA A 84 14.93 -14.79 9.06
C ALA A 84 15.97 -15.88 9.39
N ILE A 85 17.14 -15.49 9.90
CA ILE A 85 18.20 -16.43 10.32
C ILE A 85 17.69 -17.36 11.42
N MET A 86 16.97 -16.83 12.41
CA MET A 86 16.41 -17.64 13.51
C MET A 86 15.41 -18.68 13.00
N ASN A 87 14.63 -18.35 11.98
CA ASN A 87 13.64 -19.24 11.36
C ASN A 87 14.23 -20.10 10.21
N GLY A 88 15.53 -19.96 9.90
CA GLY A 88 16.20 -20.73 8.86
C GLY A 88 15.92 -20.26 7.43
N PHE A 89 15.38 -19.06 7.24
CA PHE A 89 15.15 -18.45 5.93
C PHE A 89 16.40 -17.79 5.38
N ASN A 90 16.57 -17.84 4.05
CA ASN A 90 17.58 -17.06 3.37
C ASN A 90 17.15 -15.58 3.31
N TYR A 91 18.06 -14.67 3.63
CA TYR A 91 17.78 -13.23 3.68
C TYR A 91 18.81 -12.47 2.84
N ASP A 92 18.34 -11.81 1.78
CA ASP A 92 19.19 -10.95 0.95
C ASP A 92 19.18 -9.52 1.48
N ARG A 93 20.07 -9.25 2.43
CA ARG A 93 20.22 -7.92 3.03
C ARG A 93 20.50 -6.84 1.99
N HIS A 94 21.25 -7.16 0.93
CA HIS A 94 21.58 -6.15 -0.09
C HIS A 94 20.36 -5.75 -0.89
N ALA A 95 19.53 -6.72 -1.30
CA ALA A 95 18.27 -6.44 -1.99
C ALA A 95 17.31 -5.63 -1.10
N GLU A 96 17.24 -5.93 0.19
CA GLU A 96 16.43 -5.18 1.15
C GLU A 96 16.91 -3.73 1.33
N GLU A 97 18.23 -3.52 1.47
CA GLU A 97 18.80 -2.17 1.55
C GLU A 97 18.56 -1.35 0.26
N GLN A 98 18.65 -1.98 -0.92
CA GLN A 98 18.29 -1.33 -2.19
C GLN A 98 16.82 -0.91 -2.23
N ALA A 99 15.90 -1.74 -1.71
CA ALA A 99 14.49 -1.39 -1.60
C ALA A 99 14.28 -0.20 -0.66
N VAL A 100 14.99 -0.17 0.48
CA VAL A 100 14.96 0.96 1.42
C VAL A 100 15.46 2.26 0.77
N GLU A 101 16.56 2.21 0.01
CA GLU A 101 17.07 3.37 -0.72
C GLU A 101 16.06 3.91 -1.73
N LEU A 102 15.43 3.01 -2.49
CA LEU A 102 14.39 3.36 -3.46
C LEU A 102 13.21 4.05 -2.77
N PHE A 103 12.62 3.43 -1.75
CA PHE A 103 11.46 3.98 -1.04
C PHE A 103 11.80 5.30 -0.34
N ALA A 104 13.02 5.44 0.18
CA ALA A 104 13.50 6.71 0.75
C ALA A 104 13.58 7.81 -0.31
N SER A 105 13.98 7.49 -1.54
CA SER A 105 13.99 8.45 -2.64
C SER A 105 12.57 8.86 -3.08
N ASN A 106 11.63 7.90 -3.09
CA ASN A 106 10.23 8.10 -3.44
C ASN A 106 9.49 9.07 -2.50
N ILE A 107 9.91 9.19 -1.24
CA ILE A 107 9.38 10.21 -0.30
C ILE A 107 9.59 11.62 -0.84
N VAL A 108 10.78 11.91 -1.37
CA VAL A 108 11.13 13.24 -1.89
C VAL A 108 10.44 13.48 -3.22
N GLU A 109 10.39 12.49 -4.11
CA GLU A 109 9.66 12.58 -5.38
C GLU A 109 8.17 12.86 -5.15
N ALA A 110 7.52 12.09 -4.27
CA ALA A 110 6.13 12.29 -3.89
C ALA A 110 5.91 13.69 -3.29
N GLY A 111 6.85 14.16 -2.46
CA GLY A 111 6.82 15.48 -1.85
C GLY A 111 6.91 16.60 -2.88
N GLN A 112 7.78 16.47 -3.88
CA GLN A 112 7.92 17.44 -4.97
C GLN A 112 6.63 17.51 -5.80
N VAL A 113 6.07 16.36 -6.18
CA VAL A 113 4.79 16.31 -6.90
C VAL A 113 3.65 16.93 -6.08
N PHE A 114 3.65 16.73 -4.75
CA PHE A 114 2.68 17.35 -3.86
C PHE A 114 2.77 18.88 -3.85
N LEU A 115 3.98 19.44 -3.83
CA LEU A 115 4.21 20.88 -3.88
C LEU A 115 3.85 21.48 -5.26
N ASP A 116 4.18 20.78 -6.34
CA ASP A 116 3.94 21.27 -7.71
C ASP A 116 2.46 21.21 -8.13
N LYS A 117 1.68 20.30 -7.52
CA LYS A 117 0.27 20.06 -7.88
C LYS A 117 -0.66 20.12 -6.64
N PRO A 118 -0.83 21.30 -6.00
CA PRO A 118 -1.57 21.41 -4.75
C PRO A 118 -3.07 21.07 -4.88
N ASN A 119 -3.65 21.19 -6.08
CA ASN A 119 -5.08 21.00 -6.33
C ASN A 119 -5.44 19.62 -6.92
N GLN A 120 -4.51 18.67 -6.96
CA GLN A 120 -4.81 17.35 -7.53
C GLN A 120 -5.85 16.63 -6.65
N GLN A 121 -6.95 16.17 -7.27
CA GLN A 121 -8.05 15.52 -6.55
C GLN A 121 -7.58 14.24 -5.82
N PRO A 122 -8.24 13.86 -4.71
CA PRO A 122 -8.00 12.58 -4.05
C PRO A 122 -8.09 11.43 -5.06
N PHE A 123 -7.15 10.47 -4.99
CA PHE A 123 -7.11 9.34 -5.91
C PHE A 123 -8.37 8.47 -5.86
N ILE A 124 -9.04 8.40 -4.71
CA ILE A 124 -10.23 7.57 -4.49
C ILE A 124 -11.33 8.45 -3.88
N ALA A 125 -12.52 8.43 -4.49
CA ALA A 125 -13.69 9.10 -3.96
C ALA A 125 -14.18 8.40 -2.69
N PRO A 126 -14.64 9.14 -1.66
CA PRO A 126 -15.23 8.51 -0.49
C PRO A 126 -16.50 7.74 -0.87
N TRP A 127 -16.75 6.58 -0.25
CA TRP A 127 -17.93 5.74 -0.53
C TRP A 127 -19.26 6.52 -0.48
N ASN A 128 -19.43 7.46 0.45
CA ASN A 128 -20.61 8.34 0.46
C ASN A 128 -20.81 9.11 -0.86
N ARG A 129 -19.72 9.57 -1.50
CA ARG A 129 -19.79 10.25 -2.80
C ARG A 129 -20.15 9.26 -3.91
N VAL A 130 -19.61 8.04 -3.85
CA VAL A 130 -19.94 6.97 -4.80
C VAL A 130 -21.42 6.59 -4.68
N LEU A 131 -21.91 6.30 -3.46
CA LEU A 131 -23.32 5.98 -3.17
C LEU A 131 -24.27 7.11 -3.59
N ASN A 132 -23.89 8.37 -3.42
CA ASN A 132 -24.72 9.48 -3.88
C ASN A 132 -24.77 9.59 -5.41
N ALA A 133 -23.70 9.18 -6.11
CA ALA A 133 -23.62 9.24 -7.57
C ALA A 133 -24.22 7.99 -8.25
N MET A 134 -24.15 6.85 -7.57
CA MET A 134 -24.65 5.55 -8.01
C MET A 134 -25.24 4.82 -6.78
N PRO A 135 -26.53 5.05 -6.46
CA PRO A 135 -27.17 4.51 -5.25
C PRO A 135 -27.24 2.98 -5.20
N ASP A 136 -27.25 2.35 -6.36
CA ASP A 136 -27.37 0.91 -6.61
C ASP A 136 -26.02 0.17 -6.68
N ILE A 137 -24.88 0.88 -6.55
CA ILE A 137 -23.54 0.28 -6.70
C ILE A 137 -23.30 -0.93 -5.79
N LEU A 138 -23.86 -0.95 -4.57
CA LEU A 138 -23.64 -2.05 -3.63
C LEU A 138 -24.38 -3.32 -4.07
N GLU A 139 -25.57 -3.16 -4.64
CA GLU A 139 -26.36 -4.27 -5.17
C GLU A 139 -25.70 -4.79 -6.46
N ALA A 140 -25.28 -3.89 -7.35
CA ALA A 140 -24.53 -4.25 -8.55
C ALA A 140 -23.21 -4.99 -8.25
N LEU A 141 -22.49 -4.60 -7.19
CA LEU A 141 -21.28 -5.31 -6.74
C LEU A 141 -21.60 -6.70 -6.18
N TYR A 142 -22.70 -6.84 -5.44
CA TYR A 142 -23.15 -8.13 -4.92
C TYR A 142 -23.51 -9.08 -6.07
N ASP A 143 -24.32 -8.61 -7.02
CA ASP A 143 -24.74 -9.39 -8.18
C ASP A 143 -23.54 -9.82 -9.02
N ALA A 144 -22.58 -8.92 -9.25
CA ALA A 144 -21.36 -9.23 -10.00
C ALA A 144 -20.51 -10.34 -9.33
N VAL A 145 -20.45 -10.36 -7.99
CA VAL A 145 -19.72 -11.40 -7.25
C VAL A 145 -20.47 -12.74 -7.31
N GLU A 146 -21.80 -12.72 -7.22
CA GLU A 146 -22.63 -13.92 -7.34
C GLU A 146 -22.53 -14.52 -8.75
N GLU A 147 -22.53 -13.69 -9.80
CA GLU A 147 -22.31 -14.11 -11.18
C GLU A 147 -20.92 -14.75 -11.37
N ASP A 148 -19.85 -14.13 -10.86
CA ASP A 148 -18.48 -14.68 -10.91
C ASP A 148 -18.38 -16.03 -10.18
N TRP A 149 -19.04 -16.14 -9.02
CA TRP A 149 -19.11 -17.40 -8.28
C TRP A 149 -19.84 -18.51 -9.04
N GLN A 150 -20.95 -18.20 -9.71
CA GLN A 150 -21.67 -19.17 -10.54
C GLN A 150 -20.83 -19.64 -11.74
N GLU A 151 -20.00 -18.75 -12.31
CA GLU A 151 -19.13 -19.09 -13.44
C GLU A 151 -17.88 -19.90 -13.03
N PHE A 152 -17.26 -19.59 -11.88
CA PHE A 152 -15.94 -20.11 -11.49
C PHE A 152 -15.88 -20.91 -10.18
N GLY A 153 -16.87 -20.81 -9.29
CA GLY A 153 -16.84 -21.35 -7.92
C GLY A 153 -16.68 -22.86 -7.82
N GLY A 154 -17.04 -23.63 -8.86
CA GLY A 154 -16.88 -25.09 -8.90
C GLY A 154 -15.48 -25.60 -9.27
N ARG A 155 -14.50 -24.73 -9.54
CA ARG A 155 -13.14 -25.13 -9.98
C ARG A 155 -12.12 -25.33 -8.86
N THR A 156 -12.50 -25.10 -7.59
CA THR A 156 -11.57 -25.02 -6.45
C THR A 156 -11.30 -26.36 -5.73
N GLU A 157 -12.00 -27.46 -6.04
CA GLU A 157 -11.82 -28.76 -5.37
C GLU A 157 -10.52 -29.53 -5.71
N GLY A 158 -9.60 -28.97 -6.52
CA GLY A 158 -8.44 -29.71 -7.05
C GLY A 158 -7.06 -29.08 -6.89
N LEU A 159 -6.92 -27.92 -6.24
CA LEU A 159 -5.64 -27.20 -6.15
C LEU A 159 -4.90 -27.52 -4.84
N SER A 160 -4.35 -28.74 -4.72
CA SER A 160 -3.21 -28.94 -3.81
C SER A 160 -1.97 -28.35 -4.47
N VAL A 161 -1.59 -27.14 -4.08
CA VAL A 161 -0.32 -26.55 -4.53
C VAL A 161 0.80 -27.19 -3.70
N ASP A 162 1.66 -27.93 -4.39
CA ASP A 162 2.87 -28.53 -3.82
C ASP A 162 3.92 -27.43 -3.65
N TRP A 163 4.20 -27.06 -2.40
CA TRP A 163 5.21 -26.06 -2.06
C TRP A 163 6.60 -26.71 -2.07
N HIS A 164 7.25 -26.72 -3.22
CA HIS A 164 8.69 -26.88 -3.28
C HIS A 164 9.33 -25.52 -3.56
N GLU A 165 9.90 -24.94 -2.49
CA GLU A 165 10.93 -23.90 -2.55
C GLU A 165 12.16 -24.38 -3.34
#